data_AF-A0A511BNF6-F1
#
_entry.id   AF-A0A511BNF6-F1
#
_cell.length_a   1.000
_cell.length_b   1.000
_cell.length_c   1.000
_cell.angle_alpha   90.00
_cell.angle_beta   90.00
_cell.angle_gamma   90.00
#
_symmetry.space_group_name_H-M   'P 1'
#
loop_
_entity.id
_entity.type
_entity.pdbx_description
1 polymer ?
#
loop_
_entity_poly.entity_id
_entity_poly.type
_entity_poly.pdbx_seq_one_letter_code
_entity_poly.pdbx_strand_id
1 'polypeptide(L)'
;MRLEPRPDLLWIWRAWHRLSTERRHTVIGRFSALGGGFIASRPEPIPWSALARWAGHHGLTAQEMALLERCIVAMDAELLRHWAEKFKEKHR
;
A
#
# COMPACT_ATOMS: atom_id res chain seq x y z
N MET A 1 10.64 -17.86 11.50
CA MET A 1 9.27 -18.26 11.88
C MET A 1 8.31 -17.72 10.83
N ARG A 2 7.69 -18.58 10.01
CA ARG A 2 6.68 -18.16 9.03
C ARG A 2 5.39 -17.92 9.82
N LEU A 3 4.99 -16.66 9.96
CA LEU A 3 3.70 -16.33 10.56
C LEU A 3 2.62 -16.68 9.54
N GLU A 4 1.91 -17.78 9.76
CA GLU A 4 0.73 -18.10 8.95
C GLU A 4 -0.38 -17.09 9.30
N PRO A 5 -0.96 -16.37 8.33
CA PRO A 5 -2.03 -15.43 8.60
C PRO A 5 -3.22 -16.16 9.21
N ARG A 6 -3.88 -15.55 10.20
CA ARG A 6 -5.10 -16.14 10.75
C ARG A 6 -6.13 -16.33 9.62
N PRO A 7 -6.82 -17.48 9.53
CA PRO A 7 -7.69 -17.79 8.38
C PRO A 7 -8.78 -16.76 8.11
N ASP A 8 -9.31 -16.15 9.18
CA ASP A 8 -10.31 -15.08 9.16
C ASP A 8 -9.80 -13.77 8.54
N LEU A 9 -8.48 -13.57 8.46
CA LEU A 9 -7.84 -12.37 7.89
C LEU A 9 -7.26 -12.60 6.49
N LEU A 10 -7.24 -13.85 6.01
CA LEU A 10 -6.69 -14.17 4.69
C LEU A 10 -7.40 -13.42 3.55
N TRP A 11 -8.70 -13.17 3.68
CA TRP A 11 -9.44 -12.46 2.64
C TRP A 11 -9.03 -10.98 2.56
N ILE A 12 -8.75 -10.33 3.70
CA ILE A 12 -8.23 -8.96 3.77
C ILE A 12 -6.85 -8.90 3.13
N TRP A 13 -5.99 -9.84 3.48
CA TRP A 13 -4.65 -9.96 2.89
C TRP A 13 -4.70 -10.12 1.36
N ARG A 14 -5.58 -11.00 0.87
CA ARG A 14 -5.82 -11.20 -0.56
C ARG A 14 -6.37 -9.94 -1.24
N ALA A 15 -7.30 -9.24 -0.59
CA ALA A 15 -7.86 -8.00 -1.10
C ALA A 15 -6.77 -6.92 -1.23
N TRP A 16 -5.96 -6.71 -0.19
CA TRP A 16 -4.84 -5.77 -0.22
C TRP A 16 -3.84 -6.10 -1.33
N HIS A 17 -3.49 -7.37 -1.51
CA HIS A 17 -2.60 -7.79 -2.60
C HIS A 17 -3.20 -7.55 -3.98
N ARG A 18 -4.48 -7.85 -4.19
CA ARG A 18 -5.13 -7.61 -5.48
C ARG A 18 -5.32 -6.13 -5.78
N LEU A 19 -5.64 -5.33 -4.77
CA LEU A 19 -5.78 -3.87 -4.90
C LEU A 19 -4.44 -3.15 -5.09
N SER A 20 -3.32 -3.83 -4.83
CA SER A 20 -1.99 -3.25 -5.03
C SER A 20 -1.71 -2.87 -6.49
N THR A 21 -2.42 -3.45 -7.46
CA THR A 21 -2.32 -3.08 -8.89
C THR A 21 -2.95 -1.73 -9.20
N GLU A 22 -3.90 -1.27 -8.39
CA GLU A 22 -4.55 0.05 -8.51
C GLU A 22 -3.76 1.14 -7.77
N ARG A 23 -2.65 0.76 -7.13
CA ARG A 23 -1.83 1.69 -6.37
C ARG A 23 -1.16 2.68 -7.31
N ARG A 24 -1.30 3.96 -6.98
CA ARG A 24 -0.60 5.03 -7.68
C ARG A 24 0.84 5.12 -7.24
N HIS A 25 1.67 5.62 -8.15
CA HIS A 25 3.08 5.85 -7.91
C HIS A 25 3.41 7.29 -8.26
N THR A 26 3.99 8.01 -7.30
CA THR A 26 4.46 9.37 -7.50
C THR A 26 5.97 9.36 -7.70
N VAL A 27 6.43 10.03 -8.74
CA VAL A 27 7.86 10.18 -9.02
C VAL A 27 8.42 11.26 -8.11
N ILE A 28 9.45 10.92 -7.34
CA ILE A 28 10.22 11.86 -6.54
C ILE A 28 11.65 11.92 -7.05
N GLY A 29 12.29 13.08 -6.95
CA GLY A 29 13.68 13.21 -7.34
C GLY A 29 14.38 14.35 -6.63
N ARG A 30 15.70 14.25 -6.54
CA ARG A 30 16.58 15.30 -6.05
C ARG A 30 17.77 15.38 -6.98
N PHE A 31 18.11 16.60 -7.39
CA PHE A 31 19.24 16.86 -8.27
C PHE A 31 20.21 17.83 -7.57
N SER A 32 21.51 17.59 -7.75
CA SER A 32 22.58 18.47 -7.30
C SER A 32 23.07 19.33 -8.46
N ALA A 33 23.42 20.59 -8.19
CA ALA A 33 23.94 21.52 -9.18
C ALA A 33 25.30 21.09 -9.76
N LEU A 34 26.08 20.29 -9.01
CA LEU A 34 27.41 19.81 -9.43
C LEU A 34 27.36 18.49 -10.23
N GLY A 35 26.18 18.08 -10.69
CA GLY A 35 25.97 16.78 -11.30
C GLY A 35 25.70 15.70 -10.26
N GLY A 36 24.73 14.84 -10.56
CA GLY A 36 24.26 13.78 -9.66
C GLY A 36 22.86 14.05 -9.10
N GLY A 37 22.18 12.96 -8.75
CA GLY A 37 20.81 13.01 -8.26
C GLY A 37 20.19 11.61 -8.23
N PHE A 38 18.97 11.53 -7.72
CA PHE A 38 18.16 10.33 -7.80
C PHE A 38 16.79 10.66 -8.36
N ILE A 39 16.20 9.67 -9.03
CA ILE A 39 14.78 9.62 -9.35
C ILE A 39 14.28 8.29 -8.78
N ALA A 40 13.20 8.34 -8.03
CA ALA A 40 12.60 7.16 -7.41
C ALA A 40 11.08 7.18 -7.54
N SER A 41 10.51 5.98 -7.68
CA SER A 41 9.07 5.76 -7.64
C SER A 41 8.63 5.51 -6.20
N ARG A 42 7.77 6.40 -5.70
CA ARG A 42 7.16 6.30 -4.37
C ARG A 42 5.75 5.72 -4.50
N PRO A 43 5.45 4.58 -3.85
CA PRO A 43 4.08 4.08 -3.76
C PRO A 43 3.19 5.04 -2.96
N GLU A 44 1.91 5.11 -3.33
CA GLU A 44 0.87 5.82 -2.59
C GLU A 44 -0.09 4.85 -1.89
N PRO A 45 -0.97 5.31 -0.97
CA PRO A 45 -2.04 4.46 -0.47
C PRO A 45 -2.96 3.96 -1.60
N ILE A 46 -3.60 2.82 -1.38
CA ILE A 46 -4.65 2.30 -2.25
C ILE A 46 -5.79 3.34 -2.27
N PRO A 47 -6.25 3.81 -3.45
CA PRO A 47 -7.32 4.79 -3.51
C PRO A 47 -8.62 4.25 -2.90
N TRP A 48 -9.32 5.08 -2.12
CA TRP A 48 -10.62 4.73 -1.55
C TRP A 48 -11.63 4.29 -2.63
N SER A 49 -11.59 4.90 -3.82
CA SER A 49 -12.44 4.51 -4.94
C SER A 49 -12.22 3.07 -5.41
N ALA A 50 -10.97 2.59 -5.39
CA ALA A 50 -10.65 1.21 -5.74
C ALA A 50 -11.20 0.25 -4.68
N LEU A 51 -11.08 0.64 -3.41
CA LEU A 51 -11.63 -0.11 -2.29
C LEU A 51 -13.17 -0.18 -2.33
N ALA A 52 -13.84 0.94 -2.57
CA ALA A 52 -15.30 1.01 -2.67
C ALA A 52 -15.83 0.14 -3.82
N ARG A 53 -15.16 0.17 -4.98
CA ARG A 53 -15.50 -0.69 -6.13
C ARG A 53 -15.30 -2.17 -5.81
N TRP A 54 -14.22 -2.52 -5.12
CA TRP A 54 -13.96 -3.88 -4.66
C TRP A 54 -15.03 -4.37 -3.70
N ALA A 55 -15.37 -3.58 -2.70
CA ALA A 55 -16.41 -3.91 -1.73
C ALA A 55 -17.78 -4.10 -2.42
N GLY A 56 -18.14 -3.22 -3.36
CA GLY A 56 -19.34 -3.37 -4.16
C GLY A 56 -19.35 -4.63 -5.02
N HIS A 57 -18.23 -4.97 -5.67
CA HIS A 57 -18.11 -6.18 -6.48
C HIS A 57 -18.28 -7.46 -5.66
N HIS A 58 -17.80 -7.46 -4.41
CA HIS A 58 -17.87 -8.62 -3.52
C HIS A 58 -19.10 -8.64 -2.61
N GLY A 59 -20.00 -7.66 -2.72
CA GLY A 59 -21.23 -7.58 -1.92
C GLY A 59 -20.96 -7.39 -0.43
N LEU A 60 -19.87 -6.72 -0.05
CA LEU A 60 -19.52 -6.51 1.35
C LEU A 60 -20.57 -5.62 2.04
N THR A 61 -20.91 -5.98 3.27
CA THR A 61 -21.70 -5.14 4.17
C THR A 61 -20.95 -3.88 4.58
N ALA A 62 -21.67 -2.89 5.10
CA ALA A 62 -21.04 -1.67 5.64
C ALA A 62 -20.03 -1.96 6.77
N GLN A 63 -20.29 -2.99 7.58
CA GLN A 63 -19.38 -3.40 8.66
C GLN A 63 -18.10 -4.05 8.12
N GLU A 64 -18.23 -4.93 7.12
CA GLU A 64 -17.08 -5.55 6.44
C GLU A 64 -16.25 -4.53 5.66
N MET A 65 -16.90 -3.57 5.00
CA MET A 65 -16.24 -2.44 4.35
C MET A 65 -15.43 -1.61 5.35
N ALA A 66 -16.03 -1.25 6.49
CA ALA A 66 -15.33 -0.50 7.54
C ALA A 66 -14.16 -1.28 8.15
N LEU A 67 -14.29 -2.61 8.30
CA LEU A 67 -13.19 -3.46 8.75
C LEU A 67 -12.07 -3.50 7.70
N LEU A 68 -12.41 -3.74 6.43
CA LEU A 68 -11.46 -3.81 5.33
C LEU A 68 -10.69 -2.50 5.17
N GLU A 69 -11.39 -1.37 5.22
CA GLU A 69 -10.77 -0.03 5.12
C GLU A 69 -9.73 0.19 6.22
N ARG A 70 -10.07 -0.06 7.49
CA ARG A 70 -9.12 0.09 8.60
C ARG A 70 -7.89 -0.79 8.42
N CYS A 71 -8.08 -2.03 7.98
CA CYS A 71 -6.97 -2.95 7.75
C CYS A 71 -6.08 -2.51 6.58
N ILE A 72 -6.67 -2.09 5.45
CA ILE A 72 -5.90 -1.62 4.30
C ILE A 72 -5.10 -0.36 4.65
N VAL A 73 -5.69 0.58 5.38
CA VAL A 73 -4.98 1.78 5.85
C VAL A 73 -3.78 1.40 6.73
N ALA A 74 -3.95 0.47 7.66
CA ALA A 74 -2.86 0.01 8.52
C ALA A 74 -1.75 -0.69 7.72
N MET A 75 -2.11 -1.52 6.74
CA MET A 75 -1.15 -2.23 5.89
C MET A 75 -0.41 -1.28 4.93
N ASP A 76 -1.10 -0.29 4.36
CA ASP A 76 -0.48 0.73 3.53
C ASP A 76 0.49 1.59 4.33
N ALA A 77 0.14 1.96 5.57
CA ALA A 77 1.05 2.69 6.45
C ALA A 77 2.35 1.92 6.69
N GLU A 78 2.27 0.60 6.94
CA GLU A 78 3.43 -0.26 7.13
C GLU A 78 4.28 -0.40 5.87
N LEU A 79 3.64 -0.57 4.71
CA LEU A 79 4.35 -0.60 3.43
C LEU A 79 5.09 0.71 3.15
N LEU A 80 4.43 1.86 3.37
CA LEU A 80 5.02 3.17 3.15
C LEU A 80 6.20 3.43 4.10
N ARG A 81 6.09 2.98 5.35
CA ARG A 81 7.19 3.02 6.32
C ARG A 81 8.37 2.17 5.84
N HIS A 82 8.12 0.92 5.45
CA HIS A 82 9.15 0.02 4.95
C HIS A 82 9.84 0.58 3.69
N TRP A 83 9.06 1.12 2.75
CA TRP A 83 9.60 1.78 1.56
C TRP A 83 10.48 2.98 1.93
N ALA A 84 10.04 3.83 2.86
CA ALA A 84 10.80 5.00 3.29
C ALA A 84 12.12 4.63 3.98
N GLU A 85 12.12 3.55 4.77
CA GLU A 85 13.34 3.00 5.39
C GLU A 85 14.32 2.49 4.34
N LYS A 86 13.84 1.65 3.41
CA LYS A 86 14.66 1.15 2.29
C LYS A 86 15.19 2.26 1.40
N PHE A 87 14.37 3.28 1.18
CA PHE A 87 14.77 4.46 0.43
C PHE A 87 15.91 5.21 1.13
N LYS A 88 15.82 5.43 2.44
CA LYS A 88 16.89 6.03 3.26
C LYS A 88 18.16 5.19 3.25
N GLU A 89 18.06 3.87 3.43
CA GLU A 89 19.21 2.96 3.41
C GLU A 89 19.99 3.03 2.09
N LYS A 90 19.27 3.13 0.96
CA LYS A 90 19.88 3.16 -0.37
C LYS A 90 20.53 4.50 -0.74
N HIS A 91 20.10 5.60 -0.11
CA HIS A 91 20.53 6.96 -0.45
C HIS A 91 21.17 7.70 0.74
N ARG A 92 21.62 6.94 1.74
CA ARG A 92 22.52 7.41 2.81
C ARG A 92 23.96 7.37 2.32
#